data_AF-A0A918EWX1-F1
#
_entry.id   AF-A0A918EWX1-F1
#
_cell.length_a   1.000
_cell.length_b   1.000
_cell.length_c   1.000
_cell.angle_alpha   90.00
_cell.angle_beta   90.00
_cell.angle_gamma   90.00
#
_symmetry.space_group_name_H-M   'P 1'
#
loop_
_entity.id
_entity.type
_entity.pdbx_description
1 polymer ?
#
loop_
_entity_poly.entity_id
_entity_poly.type
_entity_poly.pdbx_seq_one_letter_code
_entity_poly.pdbx_strand_id
1 'polypeptide(L)'
;MAAVTARRPCPPAPGSLEDYAAGFDDLLDSLAQRRGFRRYLTGLLAPRERNKTLTCLAGAEPVADAQHPAVQRLQFFLSESPWEHEHINARRLERLREDPRRAPHAGGVLVIDDSGDPKDGTATAHVGRLRPSHSAVQLNVRR
;
A
#
# COMPACT_ATOMS: atom_id res chain seq x y z
N MET A 1 7.21 -7.47 -36.73
CA MET A 1 7.89 -7.04 -35.48
C MET A 1 7.22 -5.77 -35.00
N ALA A 2 6.47 -5.82 -33.89
CA ALA A 2 5.87 -4.62 -33.32
C ALA A 2 6.98 -3.69 -32.78
N ALA A 3 6.92 -2.41 -33.13
CA ALA A 3 7.87 -1.42 -32.65
C ALA A 3 7.74 -1.30 -31.13
N VAL A 4 8.82 -1.58 -30.40
CA VAL A 4 8.89 -1.31 -28.96
C VAL A 4 8.91 0.21 -28.78
N THR A 5 7.79 0.78 -28.39
CA THR A 5 7.70 2.19 -28.01
C THR A 5 8.47 2.40 -26.71
N ALA A 6 9.44 3.32 -26.72
CA ALA A 6 10.24 3.63 -25.54
C ALA A 6 9.34 4.08 -24.37
N ARG A 7 9.55 3.50 -23.19
CA ARG A 7 8.80 3.86 -21.98
C ARG A 7 9.11 5.31 -21.60
N ARG A 8 8.06 6.12 -21.47
CA ARG A 8 8.20 7.51 -21.00
C ARG A 8 8.75 7.54 -19.57
N PRO A 9 9.62 8.51 -19.21
CA PRO A 9 10.13 8.63 -17.85
C PRO A 9 9.00 8.98 -16.87
N CYS A 10 9.05 8.38 -15.67
CA CYS A 10 8.17 8.71 -14.57
C CYS A 10 8.83 9.78 -13.68
N PRO A 11 8.12 10.86 -13.28
CA PRO A 11 8.59 11.73 -12.22
C PRO A 11 8.89 10.92 -10.94
N PRO A 12 10.04 11.15 -10.29
CA PRO A 12 10.45 10.37 -9.13
C PRO A 12 9.64 10.73 -7.89
N ALA A 13 9.55 9.78 -6.95
CA ALA A 13 9.09 10.01 -5.59
C ALA A 13 10.14 10.79 -4.78
N PRO A 14 9.76 11.39 -3.63
CA PRO A 14 10.70 12.13 -2.80
C PRO A 14 11.75 11.23 -2.12
N GLY A 15 13.03 11.61 -2.23
CA GLY A 15 14.12 11.00 -1.46
C GLY A 15 14.31 9.51 -1.71
N SER A 16 14.68 8.76 -0.67
CA SER A 16 14.92 7.32 -0.72
C SER A 16 13.68 6.47 -1.07
N LEU A 17 12.49 7.09 -1.10
CA LEU A 17 11.27 6.40 -1.53
C LEU A 17 11.32 6.05 -3.02
N GLU A 18 12.05 6.82 -3.84
CA GLU A 18 12.16 6.51 -5.27
C GLU A 18 12.87 5.19 -5.52
N ASP A 19 13.97 4.92 -4.82
CA ASP A 19 14.74 3.68 -5.00
C ASP A 19 13.88 2.44 -4.69
N TYR A 20 13.02 2.56 -3.68
CA TYR A 20 12.05 1.53 -3.36
C TYR A 20 10.96 1.43 -4.44
N ALA A 21 10.37 2.55 -4.87
CA ALA A 21 9.26 2.57 -5.81
C ALA A 21 9.65 2.14 -7.23
N ALA A 22 10.83 2.55 -7.71
CA ALA A 22 11.38 2.16 -9.00
C ALA A 22 11.55 0.63 -9.13
N GLY A 23 11.71 -0.04 -7.99
CA GLY A 23 11.75 -1.48 -7.86
C GLY A 23 10.51 -2.26 -8.31
N PHE A 24 9.42 -1.55 -8.62
CA PHE A 24 8.14 -2.11 -9.08
C PHE A 24 7.78 -1.62 -10.50
N ASP A 25 8.64 -0.84 -11.15
CA ASP A 25 8.33 -0.22 -12.44
C ASP A 25 8.07 -1.24 -13.56
N ASP A 26 8.64 -2.43 -13.48
CA ASP A 26 8.42 -3.55 -14.40
C ASP A 26 7.04 -4.20 -14.24
N LEU A 27 6.41 -4.07 -13.06
CA LEU A 27 5.07 -4.58 -12.76
C LEU A 27 3.94 -3.58 -13.06
N LEU A 28 4.29 -2.37 -13.52
CA LEU A 28 3.37 -1.28 -13.77
C LEU A 28 3.43 -0.89 -15.26
N ASP A 29 2.48 -1.38 -16.04
CA ASP A 29 2.44 -1.27 -17.49
C ASP A 29 2.48 0.18 -18.01
N SER A 30 1.81 1.09 -17.32
CA SER A 30 1.64 2.47 -17.79
C SER A 30 2.42 3.51 -16.97
N LEU A 31 2.70 4.65 -17.61
CA LEU A 31 3.21 5.83 -16.92
C LEU A 31 2.24 6.32 -15.82
N ALA A 32 0.93 6.18 -16.04
CA ALA A 32 -0.08 6.58 -15.07
C ALA A 32 0.00 5.73 -13.80
N GLN A 33 0.14 4.40 -13.94
CA GLN A 33 0.33 3.48 -12.81
C GLN A 33 1.60 3.78 -12.03
N ARG A 34 2.74 3.92 -12.71
CA ARG A 34 4.01 4.27 -12.05
C ARG A 34 3.97 5.59 -11.28
N ARG A 35 3.25 6.58 -11.81
CA ARG A 35 2.98 7.85 -11.12
C ARG A 35 2.02 7.68 -9.94
N GLY A 36 0.96 6.90 -10.13
CA GLY A 36 -0.04 6.59 -9.11
C GLY A 36 0.59 5.88 -7.91
N PHE A 37 1.41 4.86 -8.16
CA PHE A 37 2.12 4.10 -7.14
C PHE A 37 3.05 4.98 -6.29
N ARG A 38 3.89 5.80 -6.93
CA ARG A 38 4.76 6.76 -6.23
C ARG A 38 3.98 7.76 -5.37
N ARG A 39 2.87 8.31 -5.91
CA ARG A 39 2.00 9.24 -5.16
C ARG A 39 1.32 8.55 -3.99
N TYR A 40 0.84 7.33 -4.18
CA TYR A 40 0.19 6.55 -3.14
C TYR A 40 1.14 6.27 -1.97
N LEU A 41 2.34 5.76 -2.26
CA LEU A 41 3.37 5.52 -1.23
C LEU A 41 3.79 6.81 -0.53
N THR A 42 3.97 7.90 -1.28
CA THR A 42 4.33 9.21 -0.70
C THR A 42 3.24 9.69 0.26
N GLY A 43 1.97 9.56 -0.11
CA GLY A 43 0.84 9.94 0.72
C GLY A 43 0.73 9.09 1.99
N LEU A 44 0.90 7.77 1.88
CA LEU A 44 0.82 6.84 3.01
C LEU A 44 1.90 7.12 4.07
N LEU A 45 3.12 7.42 3.62
CA LEU A 45 4.29 7.61 4.48
C LEU A 45 4.50 9.07 4.91
N ALA A 46 3.67 9.99 4.44
CA ALA A 46 3.74 11.38 4.86
C ALA A 46 3.46 11.51 6.37
N PRO A 47 4.22 12.36 7.10
CA PRO A 47 4.03 12.56 8.53
C PRO A 47 2.79 13.43 8.78
N ARG A 48 1.59 12.85 8.66
CA ARG A 48 0.30 13.53 8.81
C ARG A 48 -0.64 12.73 9.69
N GLU A 49 -1.40 13.42 10.53
CA GLU A 49 -2.37 12.81 11.45
C GLU A 49 -3.51 12.07 10.74
N ARG A 50 -3.84 12.44 9.49
CA ARG A 50 -4.95 11.85 8.71
C ARG A 50 -4.47 11.40 7.34
N ASN A 51 -3.81 10.26 7.24
CA ASN A 51 -3.34 9.68 5.97
C ASN A 51 -4.33 8.65 5.35
N LYS A 52 -5.54 8.51 5.90
CA LYS A 52 -6.53 7.51 5.43
C LYS A 52 -7.54 8.04 4.39
N THR A 53 -7.63 9.35 4.19
CA THR A 53 -8.50 9.92 3.15
C THR A 53 -7.74 10.11 1.85
N LEU A 54 -8.44 9.96 0.73
CA LEU A 54 -7.85 10.10 -0.60
C LEU A 54 -7.26 11.51 -0.83
N THR A 55 -7.93 12.55 -0.34
CA THR A 55 -7.44 13.94 -0.42
C THR A 55 -6.11 14.10 0.29
N CYS A 56 -5.99 13.59 1.52
CA CYS A 56 -4.74 13.66 2.27
C CYS A 56 -3.62 12.83 1.63
N LEU A 57 -3.92 11.64 1.10
CA LEU A 57 -2.95 10.84 0.34
C LEU A 57 -2.44 11.58 -0.90
N ALA A 58 -3.29 12.38 -1.54
CA ALA A 58 -2.91 13.23 -2.66
C ALA A 58 -2.20 14.52 -2.26
N GLY A 59 -2.05 14.80 -0.95
CA GLY A 59 -1.50 16.04 -0.41
C GLY A 59 -2.41 17.26 -0.56
N ALA A 60 -3.71 17.03 -0.79
CA ALA A 60 -4.73 18.05 -1.01
C ALA A 60 -5.53 18.34 0.28
N GLU A 61 -5.97 19.58 0.46
CA GLU A 61 -6.82 19.96 1.57
C GLU A 61 -8.21 19.28 1.45
N PRO A 62 -8.71 18.62 2.51
CA PRO A 62 -10.04 17.99 2.48
C PRO A 62 -11.15 19.04 2.35
N VAL A 63 -12.07 18.85 1.39
CA VAL A 63 -13.16 19.79 1.04
C VAL A 63 -12.69 20.87 0.06
N ALA A 64 -11.71 21.72 0.39
CA ALA A 64 -11.32 22.83 -0.51
C ALA A 64 -10.67 22.31 -1.81
N ASP A 65 -9.83 21.29 -1.72
CA ASP A 65 -9.10 20.73 -2.85
C ASP A 65 -9.60 19.34 -3.28
N ALA A 66 -10.81 18.95 -2.88
CA ALA A 66 -11.35 17.63 -3.19
C ALA A 66 -11.44 17.35 -4.70
N GLN A 67 -11.66 18.40 -5.50
CA GLN A 67 -11.73 18.33 -6.96
C GLN A 67 -10.36 18.47 -7.65
N HIS A 68 -9.27 18.57 -6.88
CA HIS A 68 -7.96 18.75 -7.45
C HIS A 68 -7.57 17.54 -8.32
N PRO A 69 -7.01 17.73 -9.53
CA PRO A 69 -6.73 16.64 -10.45
C PRO A 69 -5.82 15.53 -9.89
N ALA A 70 -5.01 15.84 -8.87
CA ALA A 70 -4.22 14.83 -8.16
C ALA A 70 -5.08 13.81 -7.41
N VAL A 71 -6.20 14.26 -6.82
CA VAL A 71 -7.14 13.42 -6.07
C VAL A 71 -7.83 12.47 -7.04
N GLN A 72 -8.39 12.98 -8.13
CA GLN A 72 -9.06 12.17 -9.16
C GLN A 72 -8.12 11.12 -9.79
N ARG A 73 -6.87 11.50 -10.10
CA ARG A 73 -5.89 10.55 -10.64
C ARG A 73 -5.55 9.45 -9.64
N LEU A 74 -5.42 9.79 -8.35
CA LEU A 74 -5.14 8.80 -7.31
C LEU A 74 -6.34 7.89 -7.06
N GLN A 75 -7.57 8.43 -7.09
CA GLN A 75 -8.79 7.64 -7.06
C GLN A 75 -8.77 6.59 -8.16
N PHE A 76 -8.59 7.02 -9.41
CA PHE A 76 -8.57 6.15 -10.57
C PHE A 76 -7.50 5.08 -10.45
N PHE A 77 -6.30 5.44 -9.97
CA PHE A 77 -5.23 4.47 -9.72
C PHE A 77 -5.62 3.38 -8.71
N LEU A 78 -6.34 3.74 -7.65
CA LEU A 78 -6.72 2.80 -6.59
C LEU A 78 -7.96 1.98 -6.92
N SER A 79 -8.90 2.51 -7.71
CA SER A 79 -10.18 1.83 -7.99
C SER A 79 -10.29 1.23 -9.39
N GLU A 80 -9.77 1.91 -10.42
CA GLU A 80 -10.03 1.55 -11.83
C GLU A 80 -8.81 1.03 -12.58
N SER A 81 -7.60 1.41 -12.15
CA SER A 81 -6.38 1.00 -12.81
C SER A 81 -6.15 -0.50 -12.59
N PRO A 82 -5.97 -1.32 -13.63
CA PRO A 82 -5.70 -2.75 -13.46
C PRO A 82 -4.25 -2.94 -13.01
N TRP A 83 -4.01 -3.47 -11.82
CA TRP A 83 -2.69 -3.91 -11.38
C TRP A 83 -2.81 -5.20 -10.58
N GLU A 84 -1.88 -6.12 -10.82
CA GLU A 84 -1.86 -7.42 -10.18
C GLU A 84 -1.31 -7.32 -8.76
N HIS A 85 -2.20 -7.08 -7.80
CA HIS A 85 -1.85 -6.88 -6.40
C HIS A 85 -1.04 -8.05 -5.80
N GLU A 86 -1.27 -9.28 -6.25
CA GLU A 86 -0.51 -10.46 -5.85
C GLU A 86 0.96 -10.36 -6.28
N HIS A 87 1.25 -9.94 -7.52
CA HIS A 87 2.61 -9.73 -8.01
C HIS A 87 3.32 -8.58 -7.29
N ILE A 88 2.60 -7.48 -7.03
CA ILE A 88 3.15 -6.37 -6.22
C ILE A 88 3.49 -6.85 -4.81
N ASN A 89 2.61 -7.65 -4.19
CA ASN A 89 2.85 -8.21 -2.86
C ASN A 89 4.01 -9.21 -2.85
N ALA A 90 4.13 -10.07 -3.86
CA ALA A 90 5.26 -10.99 -4.01
C ALA A 90 6.58 -10.23 -4.11
N ARG A 91 6.67 -9.21 -4.98
CA ARG A 91 7.86 -8.36 -5.10
C ARG A 91 8.17 -7.62 -3.81
N ARG A 92 7.15 -7.16 -3.06
CA ARG A 92 7.34 -6.56 -1.74
C ARG A 92 8.04 -7.53 -0.78
N LEU A 93 7.62 -8.80 -0.77
CA LEU A 93 8.21 -9.83 0.09
C LEU A 93 9.63 -10.20 -0.34
N GLU A 94 9.91 -10.26 -1.64
CA GLU A 94 11.27 -10.44 -2.17
C GLU A 94 12.21 -9.34 -1.66
N ARG A 95 11.83 -8.08 -1.86
CA ARG A 95 12.62 -6.93 -1.38
C ARG A 95 12.78 -6.90 0.13
N LEU A 96 11.75 -7.32 0.88
CA LEU A 96 11.84 -7.41 2.34
C LEU A 96 12.90 -8.43 2.78
N ARG A 97 13.06 -9.53 2.03
CA ARG A 97 14.07 -10.56 2.29
C ARG A 97 15.47 -10.17 1.85
N GLU A 98 15.62 -9.24 0.91
CA GLU A 98 16.92 -8.72 0.47
C GLU A 98 17.59 -7.84 1.54
N ASP A 99 16.83 -7.18 2.42
CA ASP A 99 17.38 -6.40 3.53
C ASP A 99 17.89 -7.35 4.64
N PRO A 100 19.21 -7.41 4.93
CA PRO A 100 19.76 -8.31 5.94
C PRO A 100 19.18 -8.10 7.34
N ARG A 101 18.62 -6.91 7.65
CA ARG A 101 17.98 -6.62 8.94
C ARG A 101 16.60 -7.25 9.09
N ARG A 102 16.00 -7.69 7.98
CA ARG A 102 14.61 -8.22 7.89
C ARG A 102 14.57 -9.62 7.28
N ALA A 103 15.65 -10.03 6.62
CA ALA A 103 15.84 -11.35 6.09
C ALA A 103 15.65 -12.41 7.19
N PRO A 104 14.94 -13.53 6.92
CA PRO A 104 14.86 -14.64 7.85
C PRO A 104 16.25 -15.16 8.20
N HIS A 105 16.52 -15.37 9.48
CA HIS A 105 17.76 -15.96 9.98
C HIS A 105 17.48 -16.87 11.17
N ALA A 106 18.41 -17.76 11.51
CA ALA A 106 18.21 -18.80 12.53
C ALA A 106 17.87 -18.26 13.93
N GLY A 107 18.34 -17.05 14.26
CA GLY A 107 18.01 -16.35 15.51
C GLY A 107 16.82 -15.39 15.42
N GLY A 108 16.08 -15.37 14.31
CA GLY A 108 14.96 -14.46 14.10
C GLY A 108 13.68 -14.93 14.78
N VAL A 109 12.77 -14.01 15.07
CA VAL A 109 11.46 -14.31 15.65
C VAL A 109 10.39 -13.97 14.61
N LEU A 110 9.50 -14.92 14.32
CA LEU A 110 8.31 -14.67 13.51
C LEU A 110 7.16 -14.24 14.42
N VAL A 111 6.71 -13.00 14.27
CA VAL A 111 5.50 -12.51 14.94
C VAL A 111 4.30 -12.83 14.06
N ILE A 112 3.39 -13.64 14.59
CA ILE A 112 2.08 -13.92 13.98
C ILE A 112 1.05 -13.26 14.87
N ASP A 113 0.29 -12.34 14.29
CA ASP A 113 -0.81 -11.64 14.95
C ASP A 113 -2.02 -11.64 14.03
N ASP A 114 -3.20 -11.86 14.61
CA ASP A 114 -4.48 -11.80 13.91
C ASP A 114 -5.20 -10.52 14.33
N SER A 115 -4.73 -9.40 13.76
CA SER A 115 -5.36 -8.09 13.95
C SER A 115 -6.49 -7.88 12.94
N GLY A 116 -7.69 -7.64 13.45
CA GLY A 116 -8.82 -7.17 12.65
C GLY A 116 -8.79 -5.65 12.45
N ASP A 117 -9.22 -5.16 11.28
CA ASP A 117 -9.49 -3.75 11.01
C ASP A 117 -11.01 -3.55 10.92
N PRO A 118 -11.69 -3.11 12.00
CA PRO A 118 -13.14 -2.98 12.03
C PRO A 118 -13.63 -2.04 10.92
N LYS A 119 -14.57 -2.54 10.11
CA LYS A 119 -15.28 -1.75 9.12
C LYS A 119 -16.73 -1.64 9.52
N ASP A 120 -17.24 -0.41 9.54
CA ASP A 120 -18.66 -0.15 9.76
C ASP A 120 -19.44 -0.22 8.43
N GLY A 121 -20.69 -0.68 8.53
CA GLY A 121 -21.61 -0.77 7.39
C GLY A 121 -21.35 -1.94 6.46
N THR A 122 -21.98 -1.91 5.28
CA THR A 122 -22.00 -3.02 4.31
C THR A 122 -21.30 -2.69 2.99
N ALA A 123 -20.66 -1.52 2.90
CA ALA A 123 -20.10 -0.99 1.66
C ALA A 123 -18.70 -1.53 1.29
N THR A 124 -18.06 -2.29 2.20
CA THR A 124 -16.73 -2.84 1.94
C THR A 124 -16.86 -4.27 1.43
N ALA A 125 -16.38 -4.55 0.22
CA ALA A 125 -16.35 -5.90 -0.32
C ALA A 125 -15.32 -6.78 0.42
N HIS A 126 -15.52 -8.10 0.37
CA HIS A 126 -14.58 -9.10 0.92
C HIS A 126 -14.29 -9.00 2.42
N VAL A 127 -15.18 -8.41 3.20
CA VAL A 127 -15.07 -8.38 4.67
C VAL A 127 -15.70 -9.60 5.31
N GLY A 128 -15.01 -10.17 6.30
CA GLY A 128 -15.53 -11.20 7.18
C GLY A 128 -16.25 -10.62 8.39
N ARG A 129 -16.96 -11.47 9.14
CA ARG A 129 -17.55 -11.07 10.43
C ARG A 129 -16.43 -10.87 11.46
N LEU A 130 -16.24 -9.63 11.91
CA LEU A 130 -15.41 -9.36 13.09
C LEU A 130 -16.16 -9.84 14.34
N ARG A 131 -15.57 -10.77 15.10
CA ARG A 131 -16.09 -11.12 16.41
C ARG A 131 -15.50 -10.15 17.44
N PRO A 132 -16.32 -9.50 18.27
CA PRO A 132 -15.80 -8.65 19.33
C PRO A 132 -15.00 -9.52 20.30
N SER A 133 -13.79 -9.08 20.64
CA SER A 133 -12.97 -9.68 21.68
C SER A 133 -13.65 -9.46 23.03
N HIS A 134 -14.48 -10.40 23.47
CA HIS A 134 -14.88 -10.45 24.87
C HIS A 134 -13.70 -11.01 25.69
N SER A 135 -13.26 -10.20 26.66
CA SER A 135 -12.48 -10.48 27.88
C SER A 135 -11.56 -11.71 27.90
N ALA A 136 -10.29 -11.44 28.20
CA ALA A 136 -9.25 -12.38 28.63
C ALA A 136 -9.73 -13.79 28.98
N VAL A 137 -9.38 -14.75 28.13
CA VAL A 137 -9.38 -16.17 28.52
C VAL A 137 -8.31 -16.32 29.60
N GLN A 138 -8.72 -16.36 30.88
CA GLN A 138 -7.85 -16.85 31.95
C GLN A 138 -7.53 -18.32 31.66
N LEU A 139 -6.37 -18.56 31.05
CA LEU A 139 -5.78 -19.88 30.95
C LEU A 139 -5.45 -20.36 32.35
N ASN A 140 -6.31 -21.21 32.89
CA ASN A 140 -6.13 -21.85 34.18
C ASN A 140 -5.05 -22.93 34.04
N VAL A 141 -3.78 -22.56 34.23
CA VAL A 141 -2.68 -23.54 34.31
C VAL A 141 -2.82 -24.26 35.65
N ARG A 142 -3.46 -25.42 35.64
CA ARG A 142 -3.35 -26.37 36.75
C ARG A 142 -1.93 -26.93 36.74
N ARG A 143 -1.22 -26.76 37.85
CA ARG A 143 0.06 -27.41 38.17
C ARG A 143 -0.11 -28.91 38.29
#